data_AF-A0A8C9ERS8-F1
#
_entry.id   AF-A0A8C9ERS8-F1
#
_cell.length_a   1.000
_cell.length_b   1.000
_cell.length_c   1.000
_cell.angle_alpha   90.00
_cell.angle_beta   90.00
_cell.angle_gamma   90.00
#
_symmetry.space_group_name_H-M   'P 1'
#
loop_
_entity.id
_entity.type
_entity.pdbx_description
1 polymer ?
#
loop_
_entity_poly.entity_id
_entity_poly.type
_entity_poly.pdbx_seq_one_letter_code
_entity_poly.pdbx_strand_id
1 'polypeptide(L)' 'MITPDFELSQDPDFLTIIIRVPYARVSELDLFFEGEDFKFYAKPYFLR' A
#
# COMPACT_ATOMS: atom_id res chain seq x y z
N MET A 1 13.52 3.18 -4.50
CA MET A 1 12.32 2.42 -4.08
C MET A 1 11.62 1.94 -5.33
N ILE A 2 10.94 0.80 -5.25
CA ILE A 2 10.28 0.16 -6.39
C ILE A 2 8.77 0.28 -6.20
N THR A 3 8.02 0.59 -7.26
CA THR A 3 6.56 0.56 -7.19
C THR A 3 6.09 -0.90 -7.16
N PRO A 4 5.35 -1.34 -6.13
CA PRO A 4 4.79 -2.69 -6.08
C PRO A 4 3.68 -2.86 -7.12
N ASP A 5 3.37 -4.11 -7.45
CA ASP A 5 2.14 -4.44 -8.18
C ASP A 5 0.96 -4.25 -7.22
N PHE A 6 -0.08 -3.52 -7.65
CA PHE A 6 -1.24 -3.24 -6.81
C PHE A 6 -2.55 -3.23 -7.59
N GLU A 7 -3.62 -3.60 -6.90
CA GLU A 7 -4.99 -3.63 -7.42
C GLU A 7 -5.89 -2.77 -6.52
N LEU A 8 -6.82 -2.06 -7.15
CA LEU A 8 -7.81 -1.24 -6.48
C LEU A 8 -9.20 -1.81 -6.74
N SER A 9 -9.96 -2.01 -5.67
CA SER A 9 -11.38 -2.37 -5.74
C SER A 9 -12.15 -1.51 -4.75
N GLN A 10 -13.38 -1.13 -5.09
CA GLN A 10 -14.22 -0.32 -4.23
C GLN A 10 -15.63 -0.88 -4.20
N ASP A 11 -16.27 -0.73 -3.05
CA ASP A 11 -17.70 -0.89 -2.85
C ASP A 11 -18.28 0.43 -2.33
N PRO A 12 -19.60 0.55 -2.07
CA PRO A 12 -20.20 1.80 -1.61
C PRO A 12 -19.65 2.32 -0.28
N ASP A 13 -19.04 1.46 0.54
CA ASP A 13 -18.61 1.77 1.90
C ASP A 13 -17.07 1.88 2.01
N PHE A 14 -16.31 1.16 1.19
CA PHE A 14 -14.86 1.02 1.32
C PHE A 14 -14.10 1.04 -0.01
N LEU A 15 -12.91 1.62 0.04
CA LEU A 15 -11.84 1.45 -0.95
C LEU A 15 -10.84 0.42 -0.44
N THR A 16 -10.67 -0.67 -1.17
CA THR A 16 -9.72 -1.76 -0.87
C THR A 16 -8.51 -1.68 -1.81
N ILE A 17 -7.33 -1.58 -1.22
CA ILE A 17 -6.04 -1.54 -1.92
C ILE A 17 -5.29 -2.85 -1.64
N ILE A 18 -5.05 -3.66 -2.67
CA ILE A 18 -4.29 -4.91 -2.57
C ILE A 18 -2.89 -4.66 -3.10
N ILE A 19 -1.87 -4.73 -2.24
CA ILE A 19 -0.47 -4.45 -2.60
C ILE A 19 0.37 -5.73 -2.48
N ARG A 20 1.01 -6.15 -3.57
CA ARG A 20 1.85 -7.35 -3.62
C ARG A 20 3.30 -7.01 -3.29
N VAL A 21 3.78 -7.51 -2.14
CA VAL A 21 5.12 -7.22 -1.62
C VAL A 21 5.92 -8.49 -1.27
N PRO A 22 6.25 -9.36 -2.24
CA PRO A 22 6.88 -10.66 -1.98
C PRO A 22 8.27 -10.57 -1.31
N TYR A 23 8.94 -9.42 -1.43
CA TYR A 23 10.28 -9.20 -0.88
C TYR A 23 10.31 -8.26 0.33
N ALA A 24 9.15 -7.84 0.84
CA ALA A 24 9.08 -7.01 2.02
C ALA A 24 9.10 -7.84 3.31
N ARG A 25 9.78 -7.31 4.33
CA ARG A 25 9.65 -7.84 5.69
C ARG A 25 8.46 -7.17 6.37
N VAL A 26 7.53 -7.98 6.88
CA VAL A 26 6.29 -7.50 7.54
C VAL A 26 6.60 -6.61 8.76
N SER A 27 7.75 -6.82 9.41
CA SER A 27 8.22 -6.00 10.54
C SER A 27 8.62 -4.57 10.16
N GLU A 28 8.80 -4.27 8.87
CA GLU A 28 9.22 -2.96 8.34
C GLU A 28 8.14 -2.38 7.40
N LEU A 29 6.88 -2.50 7.79
CA LEU A 29 5.73 -1.94 7.08
C LEU A 29 5.21 -0.71 7.83
N ASP A 30 5.18 0.43 7.15
CA ASP A 30 4.56 1.67 7.62
C ASP A 30 3.44 2.07 6.67
N LEU A 31 2.26 2.38 7.23
CA LEU A 31 1.08 2.77 6.49
C LEU A 31 0.51 4.05 7.10
N PHE A 32 0.29 5.05 6.25
CA PHE A 32 -0.25 6.34 6.63
C PHE A 32 -1.43 6.69 5.71
N PHE A 33 -2.54 7.12 6.29
CA PHE A 33 -3.68 7.63 5.54
C PHE A 33 -4.30 8.81 6.27
N GLU A 34 -4.57 9.88 5.53
CA GLU A 34 -5.22 11.09 6.04
C GLU A 34 -6.12 11.67 4.94
N GLY A 35 -7.43 11.58 5.13
CA GLY A 35 -8.40 11.99 4.12
C GLY A 35 -8.23 11.19 2.82
N GLU A 36 -7.82 11.88 1.75
CA GLU A 36 -7.58 11.29 0.42
C GLU A 36 -6.10 10.92 0.18
N ASP A 37 -5.20 11.29 1.09
CA ASP A 37 -3.78 10.92 0.99
C ASP A 37 -3.55 9.53 1.59
N PHE A 38 -3.09 8.59 0.76
CA PHE A 38 -2.64 7.26 1.18
C PHE A 38 -1.14 7.12 0.90
N LYS A 39 -0.38 6.59 1.87
CA LYS A 39 1.04 6.29 1.70
C LYS A 39 1.36 4.94 2.31
N PHE A 40 1.99 4.10 1.52
CA PHE A 40 2.45 2.78 1.92
C PHE A 40 3.96 2.69 1.73
N TYR A 41 4.66 2.25 2.77
CA TYR A 41 6.10 2.10 2.80
C TYR A 41 6.46 0.71 3.32
N ALA A 42 7.19 -0.07 2.53
CA ALA A 42 7.70 -1.37 2.97
C ALA A 42 8.93 -1.70 2.14
N LYS A 43 10.15 -1.63 2.70
CA LYS A 43 11.38 -1.76 1.88
C LYS A 43 11.39 -3.04 1.03
N PRO A 44 11.71 -2.96 -0.28
CA PRO A 44 12.16 -1.79 -1.05
C PRO A 44 11.03 -0.95 -1.70
N TYR A 45 9.78 -1.20 -1.36
CA TYR A 45 8.58 -0.66 -1.97
C TYR A 45 8.07 0.66 -1.37
N PHE A 46 7.48 1.47 -2.24
CA PHE A 46 6.75 2.68 -1.88
C PHE A 46 5.59 2.92 -2.82
N LEU A 47 4.42 3.28 -2.27
CA LEU A 47 3.21 3.65 -3.00
C LEU A 47 2.59 4.90 -2.34
N ARG A 48 2.16 5.86 -3.16
CA ARG A 48 1.47 7.09 -2.77
C ARG A 48 0.33 7.33 -3.76
#